data_AF-A9F764-F1
#
_entry.id   AF-A9F764-F1
#
_cell.length_a   1.000
_cell.length_b   1.000
_cell.length_c   1.000
_cell.angle_alpha   90.00
_cell.angle_beta   90.00
_cell.angle_gamma   90.00
#
_symmetry.space_group_name_H-M   'P 1'
#
loop_
_entity.id
_entity.type
_entity.pdbx_description
1 polymer ?
#
loop_
_entity_poly.entity_id
_entity_poly.type
_entity_poly.pdbx_seq_one_letter_code
_entity_poly.pdbx_strand_id
1 'polypeptide(L)'
;MPSHLRSHFAFNALAAALGLSLAACAGAPPPAPNAPVSPGDGRPATPPPAPLPEEEAFAVHGTLKDEWLPILKPAPFDPKAALVPPAPAGVPAAPRACEAFVRRAAVAPAQPCGDAQGAIEALDAALAEDDAAKRDARLAGAEACAGLEAGLARALRAELAPITCGDAIAAPLLEAPPAALRGDLYQVLLGLTLSARLARTATEPPTLRPPYDVQRVLAFTKGPLFAWVTEQARAIEDLGRRGVELPFYAKGIVAVESGRADMRLVEAVRSAPLPDAMRKDAELANVYYGELDQLLDPWKARGRDAALVGLRELSSVGVLRDARVDGAREMLSRLYGGRRVDALDALELPPLAAGSPPSSAVERLAARLPTYYAGRLIAPEAAARPELLRVLLGRGVPLQHRAALRAAQLSPESRLLYARARLELGRLYWRAVDFDQATALLAAWPEDTPRPAEATALLAVALGLRNGPEDAALMMRRAPLAGLGLGDLAALDWVARAKPASAYAGIAAYDAALIKQIAAPQGAEASYWSDVAARFREAQALLTGPLSKSAEERARAADEIARAAR
;
A
#
# COMPACT_ATOMS: atom_id res chain seq x y z
N MET A 1 50.35 15.10 19.37
CA MET A 1 48.99 14.87 19.93
C MET A 1 48.15 14.17 18.88
N PRO A 2 47.64 12.95 19.11
CA PRO A 2 47.21 12.07 18.03
C PRO A 2 45.82 12.44 17.50
N SER A 3 45.68 12.38 16.17
CA SER A 3 44.50 12.73 15.37
C SER A 3 43.22 11.95 15.70
N HIS A 4 43.34 10.79 16.36
CA HIS A 4 42.21 9.96 16.76
C HIS A 4 41.32 10.59 17.86
N LEU A 5 41.87 11.45 18.72
CA LEU A 5 41.12 12.11 19.80
C LEU A 5 40.21 13.25 19.32
N ARG A 6 40.49 13.88 18.17
CA ARG A 6 39.64 14.94 17.61
C ARG A 6 38.41 14.40 16.87
N SER A 7 38.50 13.18 16.33
CA SER A 7 37.39 12.54 15.59
C SER A 7 36.26 12.10 16.54
N HIS A 8 36.61 11.47 17.67
CA HIS A 8 35.63 11.07 18.69
C HIS A 8 34.89 12.25 19.33
N PHE A 9 35.53 13.43 19.45
CA PHE A 9 34.89 14.63 19.98
C PHE A 9 33.87 15.26 19.02
N ALA A 10 34.14 15.25 17.71
CA ALA A 10 33.20 15.73 16.70
C ALA A 10 31.96 14.82 16.57
N PHE A 11 32.17 13.52 16.76
CA PHE A 11 31.15 12.48 16.72
C PHE A 11 30.16 12.60 17.90
N ASN A 12 30.65 12.64 19.14
CA ASN A 12 29.81 12.85 20.32
C ASN A 12 29.06 14.19 20.29
N ALA A 13 29.64 15.23 19.69
CA ALA A 13 29.00 16.55 19.61
C ALA A 13 27.87 16.64 18.58
N LEU A 14 27.84 15.77 17.56
CA LEU A 14 26.78 15.72 16.54
C LEU A 14 25.64 14.79 16.97
N ALA A 15 25.96 13.66 17.62
CA ALA A 15 24.98 12.77 18.26
C ALA A 15 24.26 13.45 19.44
N ALA A 16 24.99 14.16 20.31
CA ALA A 16 24.41 14.89 21.45
C ALA A 16 23.57 16.12 21.05
N ALA A 17 23.68 16.61 19.82
CA ALA A 17 22.88 17.73 19.34
C ALA A 17 21.49 17.34 18.83
N LEU A 18 21.30 16.08 18.45
CA LEU A 18 20.01 15.55 18.02
C LEU A 18 19.36 14.65 19.08
N GLY A 19 20.15 14.09 19.99
CA GLY A 19 19.68 13.27 21.10
C GLY A 19 19.45 14.08 22.38
N LEU A 20 18.27 14.69 22.54
CA LEU A 20 17.79 15.15 23.84
C LEU A 20 16.25 15.03 23.91
N SER A 21 15.76 13.81 24.11
CA SER A 21 14.72 13.44 25.10
C SER A 21 14.18 12.02 24.85
N LEU A 22 14.94 10.98 25.22
CA LEU A 22 14.37 9.64 25.44
C LEU A 22 15.17 8.93 26.53
N ALA A 23 14.51 8.64 27.66
CA ALA A 23 15.06 7.90 28.78
C ALA A 23 14.90 6.39 28.59
N ALA A 24 16.00 5.67 28.85
CA ALA A 24 16.14 4.29 29.33
C ALA A 24 15.33 3.15 28.68
N CYS A 25 16.03 2.33 27.89
CA CYS A 25 15.88 0.86 27.90
C CYS A 25 17.25 0.23 27.55
N ALA A 26 17.77 -0.62 28.43
CA ALA A 26 19.06 -1.30 28.27
C ALA A 26 18.95 -2.44 27.25
N GLY A 27 19.83 -2.45 26.24
CA GLY A 27 19.97 -3.53 25.26
C GLY A 27 20.85 -4.67 25.77
N ALA A 28 20.44 -5.91 25.48
CA ALA A 28 21.18 -7.13 25.76
C ALA A 28 22.47 -7.25 24.92
N PRO A 29 23.48 -8.02 25.38
CA PRO A 29 24.78 -8.13 24.70
C PRO A 29 24.69 -8.86 23.34
N PRO A 30 25.62 -8.57 22.41
CA PRO A 30 25.65 -9.21 21.10
C PRO A 30 25.93 -10.73 21.22
N PRO A 31 25.36 -11.56 20.33
CA PRO A 31 25.65 -12.99 20.31
C PRO A 31 27.11 -13.26 19.94
N ALA A 32 27.68 -14.29 20.56
CA ALA A 32 29.06 -14.72 20.36
C ALA A 32 29.32 -15.19 18.91
N PRO A 33 30.55 -15.05 18.39
CA PRO A 33 30.92 -15.51 17.06
C PRO A 33 30.86 -17.05 16.98
N ASN A 34 30.09 -17.57 16.02
CA ASN A 34 30.04 -19.01 15.74
C ASN A 34 31.35 -19.46 15.07
N ALA A 35 31.88 -20.59 15.54
CA ALA A 35 33.06 -21.25 14.99
C ALA A 35 32.78 -21.83 13.58
N PRO A 36 33.80 -21.93 12.70
CA PRO A 36 33.62 -22.44 11.34
C PRO A 36 33.28 -23.94 11.36
N VAL A 37 32.20 -24.29 10.67
CA VAL A 37 31.83 -25.69 10.40
C VAL A 37 32.41 -26.09 9.04
N SER A 38 32.89 -27.34 8.94
CA SER A 38 33.51 -27.88 7.73
C SER A 38 32.57 -27.94 6.51
N PRO A 39 33.09 -27.83 5.28
CA PRO A 39 32.27 -27.77 4.08
C PRO A 39 31.58 -29.10 3.82
N GLY A 40 30.24 -29.08 3.83
CA GLY A 40 29.38 -30.21 3.48
C GLY A 40 29.28 -30.41 1.97
N ASP A 41 29.45 -31.65 1.54
CA ASP A 41 29.45 -32.14 0.17
C ASP A 41 28.24 -31.69 -0.67
N GLY A 42 28.51 -31.29 -1.91
CA GLY A 42 27.53 -30.89 -2.91
C GLY A 42 26.66 -32.04 -3.42
N ARG A 43 25.73 -32.52 -2.60
CA ARG A 43 24.66 -33.40 -3.10
C ARG A 43 23.73 -32.64 -4.06
N PRO A 44 23.33 -33.25 -5.19
CA PRO A 44 22.34 -32.67 -6.09
C PRO A 44 21.01 -32.49 -5.35
N ALA A 45 20.31 -31.39 -5.65
CA ALA A 45 19.00 -31.07 -5.08
C ALA A 45 18.02 -32.24 -5.33
N THR A 46 17.33 -32.69 -4.28
CA THR A 46 16.30 -33.72 -4.40
C THR A 46 15.15 -33.18 -5.25
N PRO A 47 14.67 -33.91 -6.27
CA PRO A 47 13.52 -33.47 -7.04
C PRO A 47 12.31 -33.30 -6.11
N PRO A 48 11.46 -32.28 -6.35
CA PRO A 48 10.27 -32.07 -5.55
C PRO A 48 9.32 -33.28 -5.61
N PRO A 49 8.54 -33.53 -4.54
CA PRO A 49 7.68 -34.71 -4.43
C PRO A 49 6.61 -34.75 -5.53
N ALA A 50 6.12 -35.94 -5.87
CA ALA A 50 5.01 -36.08 -6.83
C ALA A 50 3.77 -35.31 -6.35
N PRO A 51 2.95 -34.74 -7.25
CA PRO A 51 1.73 -34.03 -6.87
C PRO A 51 0.75 -34.99 -6.18
N LEU A 52 0.05 -34.49 -5.16
CA LEU A 52 -1.03 -35.21 -4.49
C LEU A 52 -2.21 -35.46 -5.46
N PRO A 53 -3.14 -36.38 -5.16
CA PRO A 53 -4.44 -36.44 -5.84
C PRO A 53 -5.15 -35.08 -5.82
N GLU A 54 -5.96 -34.77 -6.84
CA GLU A 54 -6.62 -33.45 -6.95
C GLU A 54 -7.49 -33.13 -5.72
N GLU A 55 -8.28 -34.10 -5.25
CA GLU A 55 -9.15 -33.94 -4.09
C GLU A 55 -8.38 -33.57 -2.82
N GLU A 56 -7.18 -34.13 -2.63
CA GLU A 56 -6.30 -33.83 -1.51
C GLU A 56 -5.57 -32.48 -1.71
N ALA A 57 -5.08 -32.22 -2.92
CA ALA A 57 -4.35 -30.99 -3.25
C ALA A 57 -5.20 -29.72 -3.08
N PHE A 58 -6.51 -29.84 -3.32
CA PHE A 58 -7.48 -28.74 -3.19
C PHE A 58 -8.35 -28.82 -1.94
N ALA A 59 -8.05 -29.73 -1.02
CA ALA A 59 -8.78 -29.84 0.23
C ALA A 59 -8.64 -28.56 1.07
N VAL A 60 -9.77 -27.99 1.49
CA VAL A 60 -9.77 -26.81 2.37
C VAL A 60 -9.61 -27.27 3.81
N HIS A 61 -8.39 -27.19 4.33
CA HIS A 61 -8.10 -27.52 5.72
C HIS A 61 -8.33 -26.33 6.67
N GLY A 62 -8.96 -26.56 7.82
CA GLY A 62 -9.25 -25.52 8.81
C GLY A 62 -10.39 -24.56 8.42
N THR A 63 -10.71 -23.61 9.30
CA THR A 63 -11.82 -22.67 9.11
C THR A 63 -11.44 -21.53 8.19
N LEU A 64 -12.29 -21.22 7.20
CA LEU A 64 -12.16 -20.02 6.36
C LEU A 64 -12.51 -18.78 7.19
N LYS A 65 -11.66 -17.76 7.19
CA LYS A 65 -11.95 -16.49 7.87
C LYS A 65 -13.03 -15.74 7.13
N ASP A 66 -13.99 -15.24 7.89
CA ASP A 66 -15.00 -14.33 7.40
C ASP A 66 -14.52 -12.89 7.48
N GLU A 67 -14.77 -12.13 6.41
CA GLU A 67 -14.56 -10.69 6.48
C GLU A 67 -15.59 -10.04 7.40
N TRP A 68 -15.08 -9.32 8.40
CA TRP A 68 -15.89 -8.37 9.14
C TRP A 68 -16.13 -7.13 8.28
N LEU A 69 -17.37 -6.95 7.87
CA LEU A 69 -17.82 -5.80 7.09
C LEU A 69 -18.54 -4.84 8.05
N PRO A 70 -17.84 -3.81 8.59
CA PRO A 70 -18.52 -2.81 9.40
C PRO A 70 -19.49 -2.06 8.50
N ILE A 71 -20.78 -2.41 8.57
CA ILE A 71 -21.82 -1.60 7.95
C ILE A 71 -21.77 -0.27 8.68
N LEU A 72 -21.22 0.74 8.01
CA LEU A 72 -21.03 2.08 8.56
C LEU A 72 -22.40 2.69 8.81
N LYS A 73 -22.94 2.47 10.01
CA LYS A 73 -23.95 3.37 10.56
C LYS A 73 -23.22 4.66 10.88
N PRO A 74 -23.54 5.78 10.19
CA PRO A 74 -22.89 7.04 10.51
C PRO A 74 -23.15 7.33 11.99
N ALA A 75 -22.09 7.54 12.77
CA ALA A 75 -22.27 8.07 14.11
C ALA A 75 -23.00 9.43 13.98
N PRO A 76 -23.90 9.78 14.92
CA PRO A 76 -24.49 11.10 14.93
C PRO A 76 -23.36 12.12 15.02
N PHE A 77 -23.23 12.96 14.00
CA PHE A 77 -22.21 13.99 13.91
C PHE A 77 -22.89 15.24 13.36
N ASP A 78 -22.74 16.36 14.06
CA ASP A 78 -23.24 17.66 13.61
C ASP A 78 -22.10 18.43 12.92
N PRO A 79 -22.12 18.56 11.57
CA PRO A 79 -21.13 19.32 10.83
C PRO A 79 -21.07 20.80 11.23
N LYS A 80 -22.17 21.38 11.73
CA LYS A 80 -22.22 22.81 12.07
C LYS A 80 -21.50 23.13 13.38
N ALA A 81 -21.42 22.16 14.28
CA ALA A 81 -20.68 22.28 15.54
C ALA A 81 -19.18 21.96 15.36
N ALA A 82 -18.79 21.41 14.21
CA ALA A 82 -17.43 21.01 13.95
C ALA A 82 -16.60 22.18 13.41
N LEU A 83 -15.44 22.42 14.05
CA LEU A 83 -14.49 23.43 13.60
C LEU A 83 -13.45 22.82 12.68
N VAL A 84 -13.18 23.49 11.57
CA VAL A 84 -11.99 23.21 10.76
C VAL A 84 -10.79 23.73 11.53
N PRO A 85 -9.85 22.87 11.93
CA PRO A 85 -8.69 23.36 12.64
C PRO A 85 -7.80 24.20 11.72
N PRO A 86 -7.17 25.27 12.23
CA PRO A 86 -6.15 25.98 11.47
C PRO A 86 -4.94 25.05 11.21
N ALA A 87 -4.15 25.37 10.19
CA ALA A 87 -2.88 24.69 9.98
C ALA A 87 -1.94 24.99 11.17
N PRO A 88 -1.30 23.98 11.79
CA PRO A 88 -0.26 24.22 12.79
C PRO A 88 0.89 25.07 12.24
N ALA A 89 1.65 25.70 13.15
CA ALA A 89 2.91 26.34 12.80
C ALA A 89 3.84 25.34 12.10
N GLY A 90 4.59 25.80 11.10
CA GLY A 90 5.50 24.95 10.32
C GLY A 90 4.90 24.24 9.13
N VAL A 91 3.58 24.25 8.95
CA VAL A 91 2.96 23.74 7.73
C VAL A 91 3.09 24.81 6.63
N PRO A 92 3.73 24.52 5.48
CA PRO A 92 3.78 25.47 4.38
C PRO A 92 2.37 25.79 3.86
N ALA A 93 2.18 27.02 3.40
CA ALA A 93 0.95 27.44 2.75
C ALA A 93 0.67 26.60 1.50
N ALA A 94 -0.59 26.53 1.07
CA ALA A 94 -0.94 25.89 -0.20
C ALA A 94 -0.18 26.59 -1.35
N PRO A 95 0.38 25.85 -2.32
CA PRO A 95 1.03 26.45 -3.48
C PRO A 95 0.11 27.43 -4.21
N ARG A 96 0.66 28.52 -4.74
CA ARG A 96 -0.13 29.52 -5.50
C ARG A 96 -0.93 28.91 -6.66
N ALA A 97 -0.43 27.84 -7.26
CA ALA A 97 -1.13 27.10 -8.31
C ALA A 97 -2.51 26.57 -7.86
N CYS A 98 -2.72 26.35 -6.55
CA CYS A 98 -4.00 25.90 -6.01
C CYS A 98 -5.11 26.96 -6.15
N GLU A 99 -4.78 28.25 -6.27
CA GLU A 99 -5.76 29.32 -6.48
C GLU A 99 -6.59 29.10 -7.75
N ALA A 100 -6.01 28.46 -8.77
CA ALA A 100 -6.69 28.15 -10.02
C ALA A 100 -7.85 27.14 -9.84
N PHE A 101 -7.79 26.27 -8.82
CA PHE A 101 -8.87 25.36 -8.47
C PHE A 101 -9.92 26.08 -7.61
N VAL A 102 -9.48 26.88 -6.64
CA VAL A 102 -10.38 27.64 -5.75
C VAL A 102 -11.27 28.60 -6.54
N ARG A 103 -10.70 29.32 -7.51
CA ARG A 103 -11.42 30.33 -8.30
C ARG A 103 -12.10 29.75 -9.54
N ARG A 104 -12.04 28.44 -9.76
CA ARG A 104 -12.57 27.84 -10.99
C ARG A 104 -14.07 28.04 -11.06
N ALA A 105 -14.52 28.76 -12.08
CA ALA A 105 -15.94 28.89 -12.39
C ALA A 105 -16.45 27.64 -13.10
N ALA A 106 -17.74 27.35 -12.90
CA ALA A 106 -18.45 26.32 -13.65
C ALA A 106 -18.44 26.62 -15.16
N VAL A 107 -18.37 25.59 -15.99
CA VAL A 107 -18.54 25.73 -17.45
C VAL A 107 -19.98 26.16 -17.75
N ALA A 108 -20.13 27.17 -18.62
CA ALA A 108 -21.44 27.61 -19.12
C ALA A 108 -21.65 27.15 -20.59
N PRO A 109 -22.85 26.65 -20.96
CA PRO A 109 -23.96 26.32 -20.06
C PRO A 109 -23.66 25.09 -19.20
N ALA A 110 -24.22 25.06 -17.98
CA ALA A 110 -24.11 23.89 -17.11
C ALA A 110 -24.84 22.70 -17.73
N GLN A 111 -24.31 21.50 -17.53
CA GLN A 111 -24.98 20.29 -17.97
C GLN A 111 -26.24 20.06 -17.11
N PRO A 112 -27.39 19.71 -17.71
CA PRO A 112 -28.61 19.44 -16.95
C PRO A 112 -28.40 18.29 -15.96
N CYS A 113 -28.72 18.51 -14.68
CA CYS A 113 -28.59 17.51 -13.62
C CYS A 113 -29.62 17.70 -12.49
N GLY A 114 -30.88 17.93 -12.89
CA GLY A 114 -31.99 18.17 -11.96
C GLY A 114 -32.44 16.94 -11.15
N ASP A 115 -31.99 15.75 -11.52
CA ASP A 115 -32.28 14.48 -10.84
C ASP A 115 -31.02 13.62 -10.70
N ALA A 116 -31.16 12.44 -10.08
CA ALA A 116 -30.06 11.51 -9.84
C ALA A 116 -29.41 11.00 -11.14
N GLN A 117 -30.20 10.75 -12.20
CA GLN A 117 -29.68 10.24 -13.46
C GLN A 117 -28.88 11.31 -14.20
N GLY A 118 -29.43 12.52 -14.32
CA GLY A 118 -28.72 13.66 -14.93
C GLY A 118 -27.46 14.03 -14.14
N ALA A 119 -27.48 13.88 -12.82
CA ALA A 119 -26.28 14.04 -11.98
C ALA A 119 -25.18 13.00 -12.30
N ILE A 120 -25.55 11.74 -12.48
CA ILE A 120 -24.63 10.67 -12.90
C ILE A 120 -24.05 10.95 -14.29
N GLU A 121 -24.87 11.40 -15.24
CA GLU A 121 -24.43 11.77 -16.58
C GLU A 121 -23.51 13.00 -16.59
N ALA A 122 -23.80 14.00 -15.75
CA ALA A 122 -22.92 15.16 -15.57
C ALA A 122 -21.56 14.76 -14.97
N LEU A 123 -21.53 13.84 -14.00
CA LEU A 123 -20.28 13.30 -13.46
C LEU A 123 -19.51 12.47 -14.50
N ASP A 124 -20.18 11.62 -15.28
CA ASP A 124 -19.53 10.82 -16.32
C ASP A 124 -18.87 11.74 -17.36
N ALA A 125 -19.60 12.76 -17.82
CA ALA A 125 -19.09 13.76 -18.75
C ALA A 125 -17.93 14.58 -18.17
N ALA A 126 -17.99 14.95 -16.89
CA ALA A 126 -16.91 15.66 -16.22
C ALA A 126 -15.65 14.78 -16.11
N LEU A 127 -15.78 13.52 -15.70
CA LEU A 127 -14.65 12.60 -15.51
C LEU A 127 -14.09 12.07 -16.83
N ALA A 128 -14.85 12.11 -17.92
CA ALA A 128 -14.37 11.81 -19.26
C ALA A 128 -13.45 12.90 -19.85
N GLU A 129 -13.34 14.07 -19.22
CA GLU A 129 -12.47 15.14 -19.66
C GLU A 129 -11.01 14.90 -19.22
N ASP A 130 -10.11 14.76 -20.20
CA ASP A 130 -8.69 14.50 -19.97
C ASP A 130 -7.98 15.72 -19.37
N ASP A 131 -8.32 16.93 -19.84
CA ASP A 131 -7.74 18.18 -19.35
C ASP A 131 -8.20 18.45 -17.91
N ALA A 132 -7.23 18.54 -16.99
CA ALA A 132 -7.51 18.68 -15.57
C ALA A 132 -8.26 19.99 -15.23
N ALA A 133 -8.00 21.08 -15.96
CA ALA A 133 -8.65 22.37 -15.71
C ALA A 133 -10.10 22.38 -16.19
N LYS A 134 -10.37 21.79 -17.36
CA LYS A 134 -11.73 21.61 -17.87
C LYS A 134 -12.53 20.62 -17.02
N ARG A 135 -11.90 19.52 -16.58
CA ARG A 135 -12.52 18.56 -15.67
C ARG A 135 -12.93 19.23 -14.36
N ASP A 136 -12.03 20.00 -13.74
CA ASP A 136 -12.34 20.75 -12.51
C ASP A 136 -13.48 21.76 -12.72
N ALA A 137 -13.51 22.46 -13.86
CA ALA A 137 -14.60 23.39 -14.19
C ALA A 137 -15.96 22.69 -14.34
N ARG A 138 -16.00 21.50 -14.95
CA ARG A 138 -17.22 20.70 -15.06
C ARG A 138 -17.67 20.18 -13.69
N LEU A 139 -16.73 19.69 -12.88
CA LEU A 139 -17.02 19.25 -11.51
C LEU A 139 -17.49 20.41 -10.60
N ALA A 140 -16.96 21.62 -10.79
CA ALA A 140 -17.44 22.81 -10.11
C ALA A 140 -18.91 23.11 -10.45
N GLY A 141 -19.31 22.90 -11.71
CA GLY A 141 -20.73 22.96 -12.12
C GLY A 141 -21.58 21.86 -11.48
N ALA A 142 -21.01 20.66 -11.30
CA ALA A 142 -21.71 19.53 -10.68
C ALA A 142 -22.03 19.75 -9.19
N GLU A 143 -21.39 20.71 -8.51
CA GLU A 143 -21.72 21.05 -7.11
C GLU A 143 -23.16 21.52 -6.92
N ALA A 144 -23.79 22.04 -7.98
CA ALA A 144 -25.18 22.51 -7.96
C ALA A 144 -26.21 21.43 -8.35
N CYS A 145 -25.78 20.21 -8.68
CA CYS A 145 -26.68 19.14 -9.11
C CYS A 145 -27.53 18.62 -7.95
N ALA A 146 -28.85 18.69 -8.09
CA ALA A 146 -29.80 18.25 -7.07
C ALA A 146 -29.74 16.73 -6.81
N GLY A 147 -29.29 15.95 -7.80
CA GLY A 147 -29.10 14.50 -7.69
C GLY A 147 -27.83 14.06 -6.95
N LEU A 148 -26.97 14.97 -6.50
CA LEU A 148 -25.74 14.65 -5.77
C LEU A 148 -25.83 15.04 -4.29
N GLU A 149 -25.18 14.24 -3.44
CA GLU A 149 -25.00 14.61 -2.03
C GLU A 149 -24.21 15.92 -1.92
N ALA A 150 -24.67 16.83 -1.04
CA ALA A 150 -24.01 18.11 -0.84
C ALA A 150 -22.55 17.93 -0.43
N GLY A 151 -21.63 18.54 -1.17
CA GLY A 151 -20.18 18.44 -0.96
C GLY A 151 -19.48 17.29 -1.71
N LEU A 152 -20.22 16.40 -2.39
CA LEU A 152 -19.61 15.24 -3.06
C LEU A 152 -18.72 15.66 -4.23
N ALA A 153 -19.25 16.53 -5.11
CA ALA A 153 -18.46 17.09 -6.21
C ALA A 153 -17.25 17.89 -5.67
N ARG A 154 -17.40 18.64 -4.57
CA ARG A 154 -16.28 19.34 -3.93
C ARG A 154 -15.20 18.37 -3.43
N ALA A 155 -15.59 17.26 -2.80
CA ALA A 155 -14.66 16.24 -2.34
C ALA A 155 -13.92 15.59 -3.52
N LEU A 156 -14.64 15.27 -4.61
CA LEU A 156 -14.02 14.78 -5.86
C LEU A 156 -13.04 15.79 -6.47
N ARG A 157 -13.36 17.08 -6.47
CA ARG A 157 -12.44 18.13 -6.93
C ARG A 157 -11.17 18.16 -6.09
N ALA A 158 -11.30 18.11 -4.77
CA ALA A 158 -10.15 18.09 -3.86
C ALA A 158 -9.30 16.80 -4.01
N GLU A 159 -9.96 15.66 -4.25
CA GLU A 159 -9.31 14.36 -4.46
C GLU A 159 -8.56 14.27 -5.80
N LEU A 160 -9.09 14.87 -6.88
CA LEU A 160 -8.50 14.81 -8.22
C LEU A 160 -7.52 15.96 -8.52
N ALA A 161 -7.50 17.00 -7.68
CA ALA A 161 -6.49 18.05 -7.73
C ALA A 161 -5.13 17.52 -7.22
N PRO A 162 -4.02 18.25 -7.44
CA PRO A 162 -2.76 17.94 -6.75
C PRO A 162 -3.02 17.87 -5.24
N ILE A 163 -2.49 16.82 -4.59
CA ILE A 163 -2.77 16.52 -3.17
C ILE A 163 -2.53 17.73 -2.25
N THR A 164 -1.55 18.56 -2.57
CA THR A 164 -1.19 19.78 -1.82
C THR A 164 -2.22 20.90 -1.90
N CYS A 165 -3.28 20.77 -2.72
CA CYS A 165 -4.36 21.73 -2.87
C CYS A 165 -5.65 21.35 -2.16
N GLY A 166 -5.74 20.15 -1.56
CA GLY A 166 -6.99 19.63 -1.00
C GLY A 166 -7.61 20.54 0.08
N ASP A 167 -6.80 21.17 0.94
CA ASP A 167 -7.28 22.12 1.95
C ASP A 167 -7.78 23.43 1.34
N ALA A 168 -7.10 23.97 0.34
CA ALA A 168 -7.54 25.18 -0.35
C ALA A 168 -8.93 25.00 -1.00
N ILE A 169 -9.24 23.79 -1.49
CA ILE A 169 -10.50 23.46 -2.15
C ILE A 169 -11.60 23.12 -1.11
N ALA A 170 -11.29 22.27 -0.14
CA ALA A 170 -12.26 21.72 0.80
C ALA A 170 -12.57 22.63 2.00
N ALA A 171 -11.57 23.33 2.56
CA ALA A 171 -11.73 24.10 3.79
C ALA A 171 -12.82 25.19 3.70
N PRO A 172 -12.97 25.96 2.60
CA PRO A 172 -14.02 26.98 2.52
C PRO A 172 -15.44 26.42 2.65
N LEU A 173 -15.70 25.19 2.18
CA LEU A 173 -17.00 24.54 2.35
C LEU A 173 -17.20 24.08 3.80
N LEU A 174 -16.13 23.62 4.47
CA LEU A 174 -16.19 23.18 5.85
C LEU A 174 -16.32 24.34 6.86
N GLU A 175 -15.82 25.53 6.51
CA GLU A 175 -15.99 26.76 7.31
C GLU A 175 -17.44 27.27 7.29
N ALA A 176 -18.18 26.99 6.22
CA ALA A 176 -19.59 27.31 6.06
C ALA A 176 -20.37 26.10 5.50
N PRO A 177 -20.53 25.02 6.29
CA PRO A 177 -21.07 23.77 5.79
C PRO A 177 -22.55 23.92 5.40
N PRO A 178 -22.97 23.48 4.19
CA PRO A 178 -24.36 23.55 3.80
C PRO A 178 -25.20 22.62 4.70
N ALA A 179 -26.46 22.98 4.95
CA ALA A 179 -27.32 22.22 5.87
C ALA A 179 -27.54 20.75 5.48
N ALA A 180 -27.42 20.43 4.18
CA ALA A 180 -27.55 19.08 3.66
C ALA A 180 -26.24 18.27 3.67
N LEU A 181 -25.11 18.85 4.12
CA LEU A 181 -23.85 18.12 4.21
C LEU A 181 -23.95 17.01 5.26
N ARG A 182 -23.73 15.78 4.84
CA ARG A 182 -23.71 14.61 5.73
C ARG A 182 -22.41 14.58 6.53
N GLY A 183 -22.49 14.10 7.78
CA GLY A 183 -21.33 14.01 8.66
C GLY A 183 -20.20 13.12 8.12
N ASP A 184 -20.52 11.99 7.49
CA ASP A 184 -19.52 11.11 6.88
C ASP A 184 -18.73 11.80 5.75
N LEU A 185 -19.39 12.64 4.94
CA LEU A 185 -18.77 13.40 3.87
C LEU A 185 -17.99 14.63 4.39
N TYR A 186 -18.49 15.28 5.45
CA TYR A 186 -17.74 16.29 6.19
C TYR A 186 -16.38 15.71 6.65
N GLN A 187 -16.38 14.52 7.24
CA GLN A 187 -15.15 13.87 7.70
C GLN A 187 -14.17 13.60 6.55
N VAL A 188 -14.66 13.21 5.37
CA VAL A 188 -13.80 13.03 4.18
C VAL A 188 -13.19 14.34 3.71
N LEU A 189 -13.98 15.41 3.62
CA LEU A 189 -13.47 16.74 3.27
C LEU A 189 -12.44 17.25 4.30
N LEU A 190 -12.66 16.98 5.59
CA LEU A 190 -11.69 17.27 6.64
C LEU A 190 -10.43 16.41 6.49
N GLY A 191 -10.58 15.12 6.17
CA GLY A 191 -9.47 14.22 5.88
C GLY A 191 -8.62 14.71 4.70
N LEU A 192 -9.26 15.16 3.61
CA LEU A 192 -8.57 15.75 2.45
C LEU A 192 -7.83 17.04 2.83
N THR A 193 -8.44 17.86 3.68
CA THR A 193 -7.82 19.08 4.22
C THR A 193 -6.55 18.76 5.02
N LEU A 194 -6.63 17.80 5.95
CA LEU A 194 -5.48 17.40 6.78
C LEU A 194 -4.39 16.69 5.95
N SER A 195 -4.79 15.82 5.03
CA SER A 195 -3.92 15.11 4.09
C SER A 195 -3.14 16.08 3.20
N ALA A 196 -3.79 17.13 2.67
CA ALA A 196 -3.12 18.16 1.87
C ALA A 196 -2.05 18.94 2.65
N ARG A 197 -2.34 19.26 3.92
CA ARG A 197 -1.38 19.92 4.83
C ARG A 197 -0.20 19.02 5.15
N LEU A 198 -0.45 17.74 5.45
CA LEU A 198 0.58 16.73 5.65
C LEU A 198 1.46 16.56 4.41
N ALA A 199 0.88 16.54 3.21
CA ALA A 199 1.62 16.40 1.96
C ALA A 199 2.62 17.54 1.70
N ARG A 200 2.43 18.71 2.32
CA ARG A 200 3.36 19.86 2.24
C ARG A 200 4.43 19.86 3.33
N THR A 201 4.33 18.97 4.31
CA THR A 201 5.33 18.86 5.38
C THR A 201 6.53 18.02 4.93
N ALA A 202 7.69 18.36 5.46
CA ALA A 202 8.98 17.71 5.21
C ALA A 202 9.40 17.64 3.72
N THR A 203 9.00 18.62 2.90
CA THR A 203 9.32 18.64 1.45
C THR A 203 10.54 19.50 1.10
N GLU A 204 10.79 20.56 1.87
CA GLU A 204 11.84 21.55 1.57
C GLU A 204 12.78 21.72 2.77
N PRO A 205 13.74 20.78 2.98
CA PRO A 205 14.74 20.95 4.03
C PRO A 205 15.68 22.12 3.73
N PRO A 206 16.24 22.79 4.75
CA PRO A 206 17.27 23.78 4.55
C PRO A 206 18.50 23.13 3.87
N THR A 207 19.24 23.91 3.10
CA THR A 207 20.41 23.40 2.35
C THR A 207 21.71 24.06 2.81
N LEU A 208 22.77 23.27 2.93
CA LEU A 208 24.12 23.78 3.15
C LEU A 208 24.89 23.72 1.83
N ARG A 209 25.53 24.84 1.43
CA ARG A 209 26.39 24.88 0.25
C ARG A 209 27.85 24.60 0.60
N PRO A 210 28.65 23.99 -0.30
CA PRO A 210 30.07 23.75 -0.09
C PRO A 210 30.87 25.01 0.28
N PRO A 211 32.08 24.89 0.88
CA PRO A 211 32.72 23.65 1.38
C PRO A 211 32.02 23.01 2.59
N TYR A 212 32.15 21.69 2.73
CA TYR A 212 31.58 20.89 3.81
C TYR A 212 32.63 20.55 4.88
N ASP A 213 33.19 21.57 5.52
CA ASP A 213 34.06 21.33 6.67
C ASP A 213 33.24 20.98 7.93
N VAL A 214 33.91 20.35 8.89
CA VAL A 214 33.28 19.83 10.13
C VAL A 214 32.53 20.92 10.89
N GLN A 215 33.08 22.14 10.99
CA GLN A 215 32.46 23.22 11.77
C GLN A 215 31.20 23.74 11.09
N ARG A 216 31.23 23.92 9.75
CA ARG A 216 30.05 24.34 8.99
C ARG A 216 28.94 23.33 9.01
N VAL A 217 29.26 22.04 8.85
CA VAL A 217 28.25 20.97 8.95
C VAL A 217 27.66 20.89 10.35
N LEU A 218 28.48 20.96 11.41
CA LEU A 218 27.99 21.01 12.79
C LEU A 218 27.04 22.21 13.03
N ALA A 219 27.43 23.41 12.60
CA ALA A 219 26.61 24.61 12.76
C ALA A 219 25.27 24.50 11.99
N PHE A 220 25.30 23.92 10.78
CA PHE A 220 24.11 23.67 9.98
C PHE A 220 23.17 22.66 10.65
N THR A 221 23.72 21.52 11.08
CA THR A 221 22.95 20.45 11.73
C THR A 221 22.32 20.93 13.04
N LYS A 222 23.07 21.67 13.87
CA LYS A 222 22.60 22.19 15.17
C LYS A 222 21.66 23.38 15.08
N GLY A 223 21.72 24.13 13.98
CA GLY A 223 20.93 25.34 13.78
C GLY A 223 19.78 25.11 12.80
N PRO A 224 19.93 25.52 11.52
CA PRO A 224 18.85 25.46 10.54
C PRO A 224 18.17 24.10 10.40
N LEU A 225 18.94 23.01 10.32
CA LEU A 225 18.36 21.67 10.12
C LEU A 225 17.59 21.21 11.35
N PHE A 226 18.16 21.32 12.55
CA PHE A 226 17.49 20.94 13.80
C PHE A 226 16.20 21.72 14.05
N ALA A 227 16.23 23.04 13.82
CA ALA A 227 15.05 23.89 13.94
C ALA A 227 13.94 23.45 12.98
N TRP A 228 14.29 23.22 11.71
CA TRP A 228 13.36 22.74 10.69
C TRP A 228 12.80 21.35 11.04
N VAL A 229 13.64 20.39 11.44
CA VAL A 229 13.19 19.04 11.83
C VAL A 229 12.21 19.11 13.00
N THR A 230 12.52 19.92 14.02
CA THR A 230 11.66 20.08 15.20
C THR A 230 10.30 20.67 14.84
N GLU A 231 10.29 21.70 13.99
CA GLU A 231 9.07 22.35 13.53
C GLU A 231 8.23 21.40 12.67
N GLN A 232 8.83 20.71 11.69
CA GLN A 232 8.13 19.76 10.84
C GLN A 232 7.60 18.56 11.64
N ALA A 233 8.39 17.99 12.55
CA ALA A 233 7.97 16.85 13.36
C ALA A 233 6.75 17.18 14.23
N ARG A 234 6.69 18.38 14.81
CA ARG A 234 5.53 18.86 15.58
C ARG A 234 4.30 19.05 14.70
N ALA A 235 4.47 19.68 13.53
CA ALA A 235 3.38 19.89 12.58
C ALA A 235 2.77 18.56 12.10
N ILE A 236 3.62 17.57 11.79
CA ILE A 236 3.19 16.23 11.40
C ILE A 236 2.43 15.55 12.54
N GLU A 237 2.96 15.60 13.77
CA GLU A 237 2.31 14.98 14.92
C GLU A 237 0.94 15.61 15.22
N ASP A 238 0.83 16.94 15.19
CA ASP A 238 -0.43 17.64 15.46
C ASP A 238 -1.49 17.35 14.38
N LEU A 239 -1.10 17.28 13.12
CA LEU A 239 -2.00 16.89 12.03
C LEU A 239 -2.39 15.41 12.11
N GLY A 240 -1.43 14.53 12.37
CA GLY A 240 -1.65 13.09 12.51
C GLY A 240 -2.58 12.76 13.67
N ARG A 241 -2.41 13.40 14.83
CA ARG A 241 -3.28 13.24 16.02
C ARG A 241 -4.74 13.56 15.70
N ARG A 242 -5.00 14.59 14.90
CA ARG A 242 -6.36 14.93 14.44
C ARG A 242 -6.92 13.86 13.50
N GLY A 243 -6.06 13.24 12.69
CA GLY A 243 -6.43 12.14 11.81
C GLY A 243 -6.89 10.86 12.52
N VAL A 244 -6.38 10.59 13.73
CA VAL A 244 -6.70 9.37 14.49
C VAL A 244 -8.19 9.25 14.79
N GLU A 245 -8.85 10.38 15.06
CA GLU A 245 -10.28 10.49 15.40
C GLU A 245 -11.20 10.39 14.17
N LEU A 246 -10.64 10.51 12.96
CA LEU A 246 -11.44 10.35 11.75
C LEU A 246 -11.87 8.88 11.58
N PRO A 247 -13.02 8.62 10.96
CA PRO A 247 -13.42 7.27 10.61
C PRO A 247 -12.96 6.88 9.20
N PHE A 248 -12.76 5.57 9.01
CA PHE A 248 -12.79 4.92 7.70
C PHE A 248 -11.88 5.60 6.65
N TYR A 249 -12.42 5.94 5.47
CA TYR A 249 -11.66 6.53 4.36
C TYR A 249 -10.92 7.81 4.76
N ALA A 250 -11.56 8.69 5.54
CA ALA A 250 -10.96 9.94 6.00
C ALA A 250 -9.72 9.66 6.90
N LYS A 251 -9.81 8.66 7.78
CA LYS A 251 -8.67 8.18 8.55
C LYS A 251 -7.57 7.64 7.66
N GLY A 252 -7.93 6.80 6.69
CA GLY A 252 -7.01 6.16 5.78
C GLY A 252 -6.11 7.15 5.06
N ILE A 253 -6.70 8.17 4.43
CA ILE A 253 -5.96 9.17 3.64
C ILE A 253 -5.06 10.06 4.51
N VAL A 254 -5.47 10.39 5.74
CA VAL A 254 -4.64 11.18 6.67
C VAL A 254 -3.52 10.34 7.26
N ALA A 255 -3.80 9.10 7.67
CA ALA A 255 -2.81 8.21 8.27
C ALA A 255 -1.70 7.83 7.27
N VAL A 256 -2.06 7.55 6.01
CA VAL A 256 -1.07 7.32 4.95
C VAL A 256 -0.18 8.55 4.76
N GLU A 257 -0.75 9.75 4.59
CA GLU A 257 0.06 10.95 4.39
C GLU A 257 0.89 11.32 5.62
N SER A 258 0.39 11.06 6.83
CA SER A 258 1.16 11.25 8.06
C SER A 258 2.37 10.32 8.09
N GLY A 259 2.17 9.05 7.72
CA GLY A 259 3.25 8.09 7.62
C GLY A 259 4.31 8.48 6.60
N ARG A 260 3.86 8.93 5.42
CA ARG A 260 4.75 9.42 4.36
C ARG A 260 5.49 10.68 4.78
N ALA A 261 4.85 11.61 5.50
CA ALA A 261 5.50 12.82 6.00
C ALA A 261 6.64 12.52 6.97
N ASP A 262 6.43 11.62 7.93
CA ASP A 262 7.48 11.17 8.85
C ASP A 262 8.64 10.47 8.10
N MET A 263 8.32 9.63 7.11
CA MET A 263 9.34 8.97 6.30
C MET A 263 10.13 9.95 5.41
N ARG A 264 9.48 10.98 4.85
CA ARG A 264 10.17 12.09 4.15
C ARG A 264 11.10 12.85 5.08
N LEU A 265 10.67 13.08 6.33
CA LEU A 265 11.51 13.74 7.34
C LEU A 265 12.79 12.92 7.61
N VAL A 266 12.66 11.60 7.76
CA VAL A 266 13.80 10.66 7.91
C VAL A 266 14.73 10.76 6.70
N GLU A 267 14.21 10.71 5.47
CA GLU A 267 15.02 10.82 4.25
C GLU A 267 15.73 12.18 4.14
N ALA A 268 15.06 13.27 4.51
CA ALA A 268 15.63 14.61 4.50
C ALA A 268 16.81 14.73 5.46
N VAL A 269 16.71 14.15 6.67
CA VAL A 269 17.82 14.13 7.63
C VAL A 269 18.97 13.24 7.14
N ARG A 270 18.67 12.06 6.56
CA ARG A 270 19.69 11.18 5.98
C ARG A 270 20.43 11.82 4.81
N SER A 271 19.78 12.73 4.09
CA SER A 271 20.35 13.43 2.94
C SER A 271 21.18 14.66 3.32
N ALA A 272 21.29 14.98 4.62
CA ALA A 272 22.13 16.08 5.09
C ALA A 272 23.61 15.83 4.74
N PRO A 273 24.36 16.87 4.31
CA PRO A 273 25.73 16.69 3.86
C PRO A 273 26.66 16.26 5.00
N LEU A 274 27.52 15.28 4.70
CA LEU A 274 28.60 14.88 5.60
C LEU A 274 29.81 15.80 5.47
N PRO A 275 30.58 16.01 6.55
CA PRO A 275 31.89 16.63 6.45
C PRO A 275 32.79 15.87 5.47
N ASP A 276 33.62 16.58 4.70
CA ASP A 276 34.45 15.95 3.66
C ASP A 276 35.41 14.88 4.22
N ALA A 277 35.84 15.03 5.49
CA ALA A 277 36.67 14.05 6.18
C ALA A 277 35.92 12.73 6.45
N MET A 278 34.63 12.79 6.80
CA MET A 278 33.79 11.60 7.00
C MET A 278 33.38 10.97 5.69
N ARG A 279 33.07 11.77 4.67
CA ARG A 279 32.65 11.26 3.36
C ARG A 279 33.74 10.43 2.66
N LYS A 280 35.01 10.78 2.88
CA LYS A 280 36.16 10.09 2.29
C LYS A 280 36.58 8.83 3.04
N ASP A 281 36.01 8.59 4.22
CA ASP A 281 36.28 7.43 5.07
C ASP A 281 35.03 6.55 5.15
N ALA A 282 35.06 5.40 4.48
CA ALA A 282 33.92 4.50 4.38
C ALA A 282 33.51 3.90 5.75
N GLU A 283 34.47 3.63 6.63
CA GLU A 283 34.19 3.09 7.96
C GLU A 283 33.50 4.14 8.82
N LEU A 284 34.04 5.37 8.82
CA LEU A 284 33.45 6.48 9.57
C LEU A 284 32.07 6.88 9.05
N ALA A 285 31.86 6.83 7.72
CA ALA A 285 30.56 7.04 7.12
C ALA A 285 29.55 5.95 7.54
N ASN A 286 29.95 4.68 7.58
CA ASN A 286 29.09 3.58 8.00
C ASN A 286 28.70 3.68 9.48
N VAL A 287 29.65 4.00 10.37
CA VAL A 287 29.38 4.22 11.79
C VAL A 287 28.42 5.40 11.98
N TYR A 288 28.64 6.50 11.27
CA TYR A 288 27.75 7.66 11.29
C TYR A 288 26.31 7.29 10.88
N TYR A 289 26.14 6.61 9.73
CA TYR A 289 24.79 6.25 9.27
C TYR A 289 24.13 5.22 10.18
N GLY A 290 24.90 4.33 10.83
CA GLY A 290 24.39 3.41 11.85
C GLY A 290 23.80 4.13 13.06
N GLU A 291 24.51 5.12 13.60
CA GLU A 291 23.99 5.92 14.72
C GLU A 291 22.85 6.85 14.31
N LEU A 292 22.96 7.47 13.13
CA LEU A 292 21.89 8.30 12.60
C LEU A 292 20.62 7.46 12.42
N ASP A 293 20.74 6.23 11.93
CA ASP A 293 19.59 5.35 11.76
C ASP A 293 18.93 5.02 13.10
N GLN A 294 19.70 4.74 14.16
CA GLN A 294 19.18 4.52 15.52
C GLN A 294 18.46 5.74 16.08
N LEU A 295 19.02 6.93 15.87
CA LEU A 295 18.42 8.19 16.28
C LEU A 295 17.11 8.47 15.55
N LEU A 296 17.02 8.09 14.27
CA LEU A 296 15.83 8.27 13.44
C LEU A 296 14.75 7.20 13.67
N ASP A 297 15.03 6.14 14.42
CA ASP A 297 14.10 5.02 14.64
C ASP A 297 12.73 5.43 15.20
N PRO A 298 12.59 6.39 16.13
CA PRO A 298 11.28 6.84 16.60
C PRO A 298 10.41 7.39 15.47
N TRP A 299 10.99 8.19 14.57
CA TRP A 299 10.27 8.75 13.41
C TRP A 299 10.00 7.70 12.35
N LYS A 300 10.94 6.78 12.10
CA LYS A 300 10.72 5.63 11.23
C LYS A 300 9.54 4.80 11.75
N ALA A 301 9.54 4.44 13.02
CA ALA A 301 8.52 3.60 13.64
C ALA A 301 7.15 4.29 13.60
N ARG A 302 7.09 5.57 13.96
CA ARG A 302 5.86 6.39 13.87
C ARG A 302 5.34 6.46 12.44
N GLY A 303 6.23 6.76 11.47
CA GLY A 303 5.88 6.84 10.06
C GLY A 303 5.35 5.51 9.51
N ARG A 304 6.02 4.40 9.86
CA ARG A 304 5.57 3.04 9.52
C ARG A 304 4.20 2.76 10.10
N ASP A 305 4.02 3.00 11.40
CA ASP A 305 2.79 2.64 12.09
C ASP A 305 1.59 3.46 11.59
N ALA A 306 1.78 4.75 11.31
CA ALA A 306 0.76 5.58 10.68
C ALA A 306 0.41 5.10 9.26
N ALA A 307 1.42 4.80 8.43
CA ALA A 307 1.20 4.26 7.09
C ALA A 307 0.43 2.93 7.13
N LEU A 308 0.77 2.03 8.06
CA LEU A 308 0.10 0.74 8.24
C LEU A 308 -1.36 0.89 8.68
N VAL A 309 -1.66 1.83 9.58
CA VAL A 309 -3.06 2.19 9.91
C VAL A 309 -3.79 2.65 8.66
N GLY A 310 -3.17 3.54 7.88
CA GLY A 310 -3.74 4.04 6.64
C GLY A 310 -4.03 2.95 5.61
N LEU A 311 -3.08 2.04 5.39
CA LEU A 311 -3.23 0.88 4.51
C LEU A 311 -4.37 -0.02 4.96
N ARG A 312 -4.53 -0.27 6.26
CA ARG A 312 -5.66 -1.05 6.80
C ARG A 312 -7.00 -0.41 6.51
N GLU A 313 -7.15 0.90 6.71
CA GLU A 313 -8.41 1.61 6.42
C GLU A 313 -8.72 1.61 4.92
N LEU A 314 -7.74 1.88 4.06
CA LEU A 314 -7.91 1.88 2.60
C LEU A 314 -8.20 0.48 2.04
N SER A 315 -7.65 -0.56 2.66
CA SER A 315 -8.01 -1.95 2.34
C SER A 315 -9.47 -2.26 2.68
N SER A 316 -9.99 -1.70 3.78
CA SER A 316 -11.39 -1.87 4.20
C SER A 316 -12.33 -1.16 3.22
N VAL A 317 -11.92 -0.01 2.68
CA VAL A 317 -12.61 0.68 1.57
C VAL A 317 -12.61 -0.17 0.29
N GLY A 318 -11.56 -0.97 0.09
CA GLY A 318 -11.37 -1.85 -1.07
C GLY A 318 -10.49 -1.26 -2.16
N VAL A 319 -9.63 -0.28 -1.83
CA VAL A 319 -8.80 0.48 -2.79
C VAL A 319 -7.70 -0.42 -3.38
N LEU A 320 -7.66 -0.59 -4.70
CA LEU A 320 -6.57 -1.29 -5.40
C LEU A 320 -5.58 -0.36 -6.10
N ARG A 321 -6.02 0.82 -6.51
CA ARG A 321 -5.20 1.80 -7.25
C ARG A 321 -5.33 3.17 -6.63
N ASP A 322 -4.25 3.64 -6.02
CA ASP A 322 -4.18 4.95 -5.39
C ASP A 322 -2.72 5.35 -5.17
N ALA A 323 -2.34 6.55 -5.63
CA ALA A 323 -0.97 7.04 -5.52
C ALA A 323 -0.49 7.17 -4.06
N ARG A 324 -1.40 7.33 -3.10
CA ARG A 324 -1.08 7.37 -1.66
C ARG A 324 -0.65 5.99 -1.19
N VAL A 325 -1.37 4.94 -1.60
CA VAL A 325 -1.03 3.54 -1.28
C VAL A 325 0.31 3.17 -1.89
N ASP A 326 0.50 3.45 -3.18
CA ASP A 326 1.74 3.14 -3.89
C ASP A 326 2.93 3.87 -3.25
N GLY A 327 2.81 5.19 -3.01
CA GLY A 327 3.86 5.98 -2.40
C GLY A 327 4.19 5.58 -0.96
N ALA A 328 3.21 5.11 -0.18
CA ALA A 328 3.45 4.59 1.16
C ALA A 328 4.17 3.25 1.14
N ARG A 329 3.73 2.32 0.29
CA ARG A 329 4.36 1.00 0.13
C ARG A 329 5.79 1.13 -0.36
N GLU A 330 6.04 2.05 -1.30
CA GLU A 330 7.39 2.34 -1.79
C GLU A 330 8.31 2.84 -0.67
N MET A 331 7.87 3.82 0.13
CA MET A 331 8.65 4.34 1.25
C MET A 331 8.91 3.27 2.32
N LEU A 332 7.90 2.45 2.63
CA LEU A 332 8.03 1.33 3.56
C LEU A 332 9.06 0.30 3.04
N SER A 333 8.96 -0.11 1.78
CA SER A 333 9.90 -1.06 1.16
C SER A 333 11.34 -0.54 1.19
N ARG A 334 11.52 0.75 0.87
CA ARG A 334 12.83 1.43 0.85
C ARG A 334 13.46 1.56 2.24
N LEU A 335 12.68 1.96 3.25
CA LEU A 335 13.20 2.22 4.60
C LEU A 335 13.32 0.95 5.47
N TYR A 336 12.61 -0.12 5.11
CA TYR A 336 12.57 -1.38 5.87
C TYR A 336 13.00 -2.57 5.02
N GLY A 337 14.24 -2.53 4.52
CA GLY A 337 14.85 -3.62 3.76
C GLY A 337 14.68 -4.98 4.46
N GLY A 338 14.20 -5.97 3.71
CA GLY A 338 13.97 -7.34 4.22
C GLY A 338 12.59 -7.60 4.84
N ARG A 339 11.75 -6.57 5.05
CA ARG A 339 10.34 -6.72 5.46
C ARG A 339 9.45 -6.13 4.37
N ARG A 340 9.18 -6.94 3.36
CA ARG A 340 8.64 -6.48 2.08
C ARG A 340 7.12 -6.43 2.10
N VAL A 341 6.57 -5.24 2.34
CA VAL A 341 5.14 -4.92 2.10
C VAL A 341 4.71 -5.24 0.66
N ASP A 342 5.67 -5.32 -0.26
CA ASP A 342 5.56 -5.59 -1.69
C ASP A 342 5.97 -7.02 -2.09
N ALA A 343 6.23 -7.94 -1.16
CA ALA A 343 6.75 -9.26 -1.54
C ALA A 343 5.80 -10.06 -2.45
N LEU A 344 4.48 -9.86 -2.30
CA LEU A 344 3.45 -10.51 -3.12
C LEU A 344 3.23 -9.84 -4.49
N ASP A 345 3.87 -8.70 -4.77
CA ASP A 345 3.71 -7.98 -6.05
C ASP A 345 4.31 -8.77 -7.22
N ALA A 346 5.30 -9.62 -6.95
CA ALA A 346 5.91 -10.49 -7.93
C ALA A 346 5.11 -11.78 -8.21
N LEU A 347 4.03 -12.06 -7.46
CA LEU A 347 3.15 -13.17 -7.81
C LEU A 347 2.53 -12.92 -9.17
N GLU A 348 2.42 -13.97 -9.95
CA GLU A 348 1.72 -13.93 -11.22
C GLU A 348 0.32 -14.47 -11.01
N LEU A 349 -0.63 -13.94 -11.77
CA LEU A 349 -1.99 -14.46 -11.75
C LEU A 349 -2.40 -14.66 -13.20
N PRO A 350 -3.29 -15.63 -13.51
CA PRO A 350 -3.84 -15.79 -14.85
C PRO A 350 -4.25 -14.45 -15.46
N PRO A 351 -3.93 -14.18 -16.74
CA PRO A 351 -4.23 -12.89 -17.35
C PRO A 351 -5.75 -12.68 -17.37
N LEU A 352 -6.19 -11.52 -16.91
CA LEU A 352 -7.59 -11.14 -17.02
C LEU A 352 -7.97 -11.02 -18.49
N ALA A 353 -9.00 -11.76 -18.92
CA ALA A 353 -9.55 -11.62 -20.27
C ALA A 353 -9.88 -10.15 -20.57
N ALA A 354 -9.63 -9.73 -21.81
CA ALA A 354 -9.99 -8.40 -22.27
C ALA A 354 -11.51 -8.23 -22.14
N GLY A 355 -11.94 -7.33 -21.27
CA GLY A 355 -13.36 -7.01 -21.12
C GLY A 355 -13.84 -6.15 -22.28
N SER A 356 -15.14 -6.19 -22.55
CA SER A 356 -15.78 -5.18 -23.41
C SER A 356 -15.56 -3.78 -22.81
N PRO A 357 -15.36 -2.76 -23.65
CA PRO A 357 -15.27 -1.38 -23.16
C PRO A 357 -16.52 -1.00 -22.36
N PRO A 358 -16.38 -0.19 -21.29
CA PRO A 358 -17.50 0.34 -20.52
C PRO A 358 -18.56 0.99 -21.41
N SER A 359 -19.76 0.43 -21.41
CA SER A 359 -20.85 0.81 -22.33
C SER A 359 -21.87 1.74 -21.68
N SER A 360 -22.11 1.56 -20.38
CA SER A 360 -23.02 2.38 -19.58
C SER A 360 -22.29 3.53 -18.87
N ALA A 361 -23.01 4.61 -18.53
CA ALA A 361 -22.47 5.70 -17.71
C ALA A 361 -21.96 5.19 -16.35
N VAL A 362 -22.65 4.20 -15.77
CA VAL A 362 -22.27 3.55 -14.50
C VAL A 362 -20.93 2.83 -14.63
N GLU A 363 -20.73 1.99 -15.66
CA GLU A 363 -19.45 1.33 -15.91
C GLU A 363 -18.33 2.34 -16.18
N ARG A 364 -18.61 3.38 -16.97
CA ARG A 364 -17.64 4.43 -17.25
C ARG A 364 -17.24 5.23 -16.00
N LEU A 365 -18.18 5.51 -15.11
CA LEU A 365 -17.90 6.11 -13.81
C LEU A 365 -17.09 5.17 -12.91
N ALA A 366 -17.45 3.89 -12.84
CA ALA A 366 -16.70 2.89 -12.06
C ALA A 366 -15.23 2.81 -12.47
N ALA A 367 -14.93 2.98 -13.76
CA ALA A 367 -13.58 2.96 -14.29
C ALA A 367 -12.73 4.20 -13.89
N ARG A 368 -13.38 5.32 -13.58
CA ARG A 368 -12.73 6.63 -13.40
C ARG A 368 -12.73 7.11 -11.95
N LEU A 369 -13.75 6.75 -11.18
CA LEU A 369 -13.90 7.17 -9.79
C LEU A 369 -12.87 6.46 -8.89
N PRO A 370 -12.33 7.15 -7.87
CA PRO A 370 -11.70 6.47 -6.74
C PRO A 370 -12.71 5.56 -6.04
N THR A 371 -12.24 4.42 -5.50
CA THR A 371 -13.09 3.34 -4.97
C THR A 371 -14.12 3.81 -3.95
N TYR A 372 -13.74 4.74 -3.07
CA TYR A 372 -14.65 5.31 -2.07
C TYR A 372 -15.89 5.96 -2.71
N TYR A 373 -15.69 6.77 -3.76
CA TYR A 373 -16.76 7.50 -4.42
C TYR A 373 -17.60 6.58 -5.31
N ALA A 374 -16.98 5.59 -5.97
CA ALA A 374 -17.72 4.53 -6.67
C ALA A 374 -18.69 3.81 -5.72
N GLY A 375 -18.23 3.50 -4.50
CA GLY A 375 -19.04 2.87 -3.45
C GLY A 375 -20.23 3.69 -2.95
N ARG A 376 -20.23 5.01 -3.19
CA ARG A 376 -21.32 5.94 -2.84
C ARG A 376 -22.28 6.21 -4.00
N LEU A 377 -21.76 6.26 -5.22
CA LEU A 377 -22.51 6.68 -6.40
C LEU A 377 -23.16 5.52 -7.15
N ILE A 378 -22.59 4.32 -7.06
CA ILE A 378 -23.04 3.15 -7.81
C ILE A 378 -23.84 2.24 -6.88
N ALA A 379 -25.00 1.76 -7.37
CA ALA A 379 -25.84 0.84 -6.63
C ALA A 379 -25.06 -0.46 -6.31
N PRO A 380 -24.95 -0.86 -5.03
CA PRO A 380 -24.16 -2.03 -4.62
C PRO A 380 -24.56 -3.33 -5.32
N GLU A 381 -25.85 -3.52 -5.58
CA GLU A 381 -26.41 -4.73 -6.19
C GLU A 381 -25.94 -4.89 -7.64
N ALA A 382 -25.61 -3.77 -8.30
CA ALA A 382 -25.14 -3.80 -9.68
C ALA A 382 -23.79 -4.52 -9.82
N ALA A 383 -22.99 -4.63 -8.75
CA ALA A 383 -21.70 -5.32 -8.78
C ALA A 383 -21.82 -6.83 -9.04
N ALA A 384 -23.00 -7.44 -8.86
CA ALA A 384 -23.22 -8.84 -9.23
C ALA A 384 -23.20 -9.07 -10.75
N ARG A 385 -23.24 -8.01 -11.57
CA ARG A 385 -23.10 -8.09 -13.03
C ARG A 385 -21.63 -8.22 -13.44
N PRO A 386 -21.25 -9.21 -14.26
CA PRO A 386 -19.86 -9.43 -14.66
C PRO A 386 -19.19 -8.19 -15.26
N GLU A 387 -19.90 -7.42 -16.08
CA GLU A 387 -19.37 -6.26 -16.81
C GLU A 387 -18.93 -5.16 -15.84
N LEU A 388 -19.77 -4.84 -14.85
CA LEU A 388 -19.42 -3.84 -13.84
C LEU A 388 -18.32 -4.35 -12.91
N LEU A 389 -18.37 -5.62 -12.50
CA LEU A 389 -17.35 -6.21 -11.65
C LEU A 389 -15.97 -6.24 -12.33
N ARG A 390 -15.96 -6.53 -13.64
CA ARG A 390 -14.74 -6.49 -14.46
C ARG A 390 -14.11 -5.09 -14.49
N VAL A 391 -14.93 -4.04 -14.49
CA VAL A 391 -14.46 -2.66 -14.39
C VAL A 391 -13.96 -2.33 -12.99
N LEU A 392 -14.71 -2.73 -11.96
CA LEU A 392 -14.33 -2.49 -10.55
C LEU A 392 -13.00 -3.16 -10.20
N LEU A 393 -12.63 -4.28 -10.81
CA LEU A 393 -11.31 -4.89 -10.67
C LEU A 393 -10.15 -3.92 -10.97
N GLY A 394 -10.34 -2.95 -11.85
CA GLY A 394 -9.31 -1.98 -12.21
C GLY A 394 -9.02 -0.94 -11.13
N ARG A 395 -9.93 -0.71 -10.19
CA ARG A 395 -9.83 0.34 -9.16
C ARG A 395 -9.96 -0.19 -7.74
N GLY A 396 -10.75 -1.23 -7.54
CA GLY A 396 -11.16 -1.76 -6.26
C GLY A 396 -12.66 -2.02 -6.17
N VAL A 397 -13.05 -3.01 -5.35
CA VAL A 397 -14.46 -3.32 -5.09
C VAL A 397 -14.86 -2.65 -3.76
N PRO A 398 -15.74 -1.62 -3.78
CA PRO A 398 -16.08 -0.88 -2.57
C PRO A 398 -16.70 -1.77 -1.49
N LEU A 399 -16.47 -1.45 -0.21
CA LEU A 399 -17.02 -2.20 0.94
C LEU A 399 -18.51 -2.56 0.78
N GLN A 400 -19.32 -1.62 0.29
CA GLN A 400 -20.78 -1.79 0.18
C GLN A 400 -21.13 -2.78 -0.92
N HIS A 401 -20.36 -2.77 -2.01
CA HIS A 401 -20.49 -3.72 -3.12
C HIS A 401 -20.02 -5.10 -2.67
N ARG A 402 -18.95 -5.19 -1.86
CA ARG A 402 -18.49 -6.46 -1.27
C ARG A 402 -19.55 -7.08 -0.35
N ALA A 403 -20.25 -6.26 0.43
CA ALA A 403 -21.39 -6.70 1.25
C ALA A 403 -22.55 -7.23 0.40
N ALA A 404 -22.92 -6.52 -0.67
CA ALA A 404 -23.96 -6.97 -1.61
C ALA A 404 -23.57 -8.28 -2.32
N LEU A 405 -22.33 -8.38 -2.80
CA LEU A 405 -21.79 -9.58 -3.46
C LEU A 405 -21.79 -10.80 -2.54
N ARG A 406 -21.55 -10.62 -1.22
CA ARG A 406 -21.62 -11.71 -0.23
C ARG A 406 -23.03 -12.30 -0.12
N ALA A 407 -24.07 -11.50 -0.30
CA ALA A 407 -25.46 -11.92 -0.23
C ALA A 407 -26.03 -12.37 -1.59
N ALA A 408 -25.34 -12.08 -2.70
CA ALA A 408 -25.83 -12.33 -4.05
C ALA A 408 -25.56 -13.76 -4.51
N GLN A 409 -26.45 -14.29 -5.35
CA GLN A 409 -26.17 -15.48 -6.14
C GLN A 409 -25.34 -15.07 -7.37
N LEU A 410 -24.06 -15.43 -7.35
CA LEU A 410 -23.12 -15.06 -8.42
C LEU A 410 -23.06 -16.11 -9.52
N SER A 411 -23.07 -15.65 -10.77
CA SER A 411 -22.71 -16.46 -11.94
C SER A 411 -21.27 -16.98 -11.84
N PRO A 412 -20.90 -18.07 -12.53
CA PRO A 412 -19.51 -18.56 -12.55
C PRO A 412 -18.49 -17.48 -12.93
N GLU A 413 -18.81 -16.65 -13.92
CA GLU A 413 -17.97 -15.52 -14.33
C GLU A 413 -17.82 -14.47 -13.23
N SER A 414 -18.92 -14.09 -12.57
CA SER A 414 -18.88 -13.12 -11.46
C SER A 414 -18.11 -13.66 -10.26
N ARG A 415 -18.22 -14.97 -9.96
CA ARG A 415 -17.43 -15.63 -8.91
C ARG A 415 -15.95 -15.56 -9.21
N LEU A 416 -15.56 -15.87 -10.44
CA LEU A 416 -14.16 -15.80 -10.90
C LEU A 416 -13.61 -14.37 -10.78
N LEU A 417 -14.33 -13.39 -11.32
CA LEU A 417 -13.94 -11.98 -11.25
C LEU A 417 -13.86 -11.48 -9.80
N TYR A 418 -14.81 -11.88 -8.94
CA TYR A 418 -14.80 -11.44 -7.56
C TYR A 418 -13.64 -12.09 -6.78
N ALA A 419 -13.41 -13.39 -6.97
CA ALA A 419 -12.27 -14.08 -6.37
C ALA A 419 -10.94 -13.45 -6.80
N ARG A 420 -10.82 -13.04 -8.07
CA ARG A 420 -9.67 -12.26 -8.54
C ARG A 420 -9.56 -10.92 -7.82
N ALA A 421 -10.65 -10.21 -7.61
CA ALA A 421 -10.64 -8.93 -6.87
C ALA A 421 -10.15 -9.10 -5.43
N ARG A 422 -10.59 -10.19 -4.77
CA ARG A 422 -10.12 -10.56 -3.44
C ARG A 422 -8.62 -10.86 -3.46
N LEU A 423 -8.13 -11.67 -4.39
CA LEU A 423 -6.70 -11.98 -4.52
C LEU A 423 -5.84 -10.72 -4.68
N GLU A 424 -6.23 -9.79 -5.55
CA GLU A 424 -5.48 -8.53 -5.72
C GLU A 424 -5.47 -7.68 -4.43
N LEU A 425 -6.59 -7.63 -3.71
CA LEU A 425 -6.68 -6.91 -2.43
C LEU A 425 -5.81 -7.59 -1.35
N GLY A 426 -5.86 -8.91 -1.29
CA GLY A 426 -5.04 -9.73 -0.40
C GLY A 426 -3.55 -9.56 -0.65
N ARG A 427 -3.13 -9.51 -1.92
CA ARG A 427 -1.73 -9.27 -2.32
C ARG A 427 -1.26 -7.87 -1.94
N LEU A 428 -2.06 -6.85 -2.23
CA LEU A 428 -1.70 -5.45 -2.01
C LEU A 428 -1.52 -5.12 -0.52
N TYR A 429 -2.37 -5.69 0.34
CA TYR A 429 -2.45 -5.36 1.77
C TYR A 429 -2.07 -6.50 2.72
N TRP A 430 -1.61 -7.64 2.20
CA TRP A 430 -1.32 -8.84 3.00
C TRP A 430 -2.52 -9.31 3.83
N ARG A 431 -3.70 -9.37 3.22
CA ARG A 431 -4.94 -9.70 3.92
C ARG A 431 -5.32 -11.16 3.73
N ALA A 432 -4.96 -12.01 4.70
CA ALA A 432 -5.33 -13.42 4.70
C ALA A 432 -6.83 -13.68 4.50
N VAL A 433 -7.69 -12.83 5.07
CA VAL A 433 -9.14 -12.94 4.90
C VAL A 433 -9.56 -12.82 3.43
N ASP A 434 -8.86 -12.04 2.63
CA ASP A 434 -9.17 -11.92 1.20
C ASP A 434 -8.85 -13.22 0.44
N PHE A 435 -7.79 -13.94 0.84
CA PHE A 435 -7.48 -15.25 0.28
C PHE A 435 -8.51 -16.32 0.71
N ASP A 436 -8.94 -16.31 1.98
CA ASP A 436 -10.02 -17.19 2.44
C ASP A 436 -11.34 -16.94 1.69
N GLN A 437 -11.69 -15.68 1.44
CA GLN A 437 -12.90 -15.34 0.66
C GLN A 437 -12.77 -15.75 -0.82
N ALA A 438 -11.57 -15.65 -1.42
CA ALA A 438 -11.31 -16.18 -2.76
C ALA A 438 -11.43 -17.72 -2.78
N THR A 439 -10.88 -18.41 -1.78
CA THR A 439 -11.02 -19.87 -1.61
C THR A 439 -12.48 -20.26 -1.48
N ALA A 440 -13.26 -19.58 -0.65
CA ALA A 440 -14.70 -19.85 -0.48
C ALA A 440 -15.47 -19.76 -1.81
N LEU A 441 -15.19 -18.72 -2.61
CA LEU A 441 -15.83 -18.50 -3.91
C LEU A 441 -15.49 -19.58 -4.95
N LEU A 442 -14.23 -20.03 -4.97
CA LEU A 442 -13.70 -20.92 -6.01
C LEU A 442 -13.77 -22.41 -5.64
N ALA A 443 -13.80 -22.74 -4.34
CA ALA A 443 -14.02 -24.09 -3.85
C ALA A 443 -15.50 -24.49 -3.95
N ALA A 444 -16.42 -23.54 -3.68
CA ALA A 444 -17.86 -23.74 -3.84
C ALA A 444 -18.32 -23.48 -5.29
N TRP A 445 -17.61 -24.04 -6.26
CA TRP A 445 -17.96 -23.93 -7.68
C TRP A 445 -19.22 -24.77 -7.98
N PRO A 446 -20.12 -24.34 -8.91
CA PRO A 446 -21.33 -25.10 -9.20
C PRO A 446 -21.04 -26.52 -9.73
N GLU A 447 -21.69 -27.54 -9.17
CA GLU A 447 -21.43 -28.97 -9.44
C GLU A 447 -21.58 -29.35 -10.92
N ASP A 448 -22.57 -28.77 -11.62
CA ASP A 448 -22.85 -29.06 -13.04
C ASP A 448 -22.03 -28.19 -14.02
N THR A 449 -21.07 -27.41 -13.52
CA THR A 449 -20.25 -26.52 -14.34
C THR A 449 -18.77 -26.85 -14.15
N PRO A 450 -18.04 -27.34 -15.17
CA PRO A 450 -16.62 -27.58 -15.05
C PRO A 450 -15.88 -26.32 -14.57
N ARG A 451 -15.03 -26.46 -13.55
CA ARG A 451 -14.18 -25.36 -13.09
C ARG A 451 -13.12 -25.08 -14.14
N PRO A 452 -13.05 -23.86 -14.72
CA PRO A 452 -12.06 -23.55 -15.74
C PRO A 452 -10.65 -23.55 -15.14
N ALA A 453 -9.64 -23.81 -15.97
CA ALA A 453 -8.24 -23.83 -15.55
C ALA A 453 -7.80 -22.54 -14.83
N GLU A 454 -8.39 -21.40 -15.22
CA GLU A 454 -8.15 -20.10 -14.59
C GLU A 454 -8.62 -20.07 -13.13
N ALA A 455 -9.85 -20.54 -12.88
CA ALA A 455 -10.41 -20.66 -11.54
C ALA A 455 -9.60 -21.63 -10.67
N THR A 456 -9.15 -22.75 -11.26
CA THR A 456 -8.29 -23.73 -10.57
C THR A 456 -6.93 -23.13 -10.18
N ALA A 457 -6.29 -22.37 -11.08
CA ALA A 457 -5.03 -21.69 -10.78
C ALA A 457 -5.19 -20.61 -9.70
N LEU A 458 -6.24 -19.78 -9.76
CA LEU A 458 -6.52 -18.78 -8.74
C LEU A 458 -6.83 -19.41 -7.36
N LEU A 459 -7.54 -20.55 -7.34
CA LEU A 459 -7.79 -21.29 -6.10
C LEU A 459 -6.49 -21.81 -5.49
N ALA A 460 -5.57 -22.33 -6.33
CA ALA A 460 -4.27 -22.80 -5.86
C ALA A 460 -3.45 -21.68 -5.20
N VAL A 461 -3.42 -20.48 -5.79
CA VAL A 461 -2.78 -19.31 -5.19
C VAL A 461 -3.46 -18.91 -3.88
N ALA A 462 -4.80 -18.88 -3.84
CA ALA A 462 -5.54 -18.55 -2.63
C ALA A 462 -5.25 -19.53 -1.47
N LEU A 463 -5.20 -20.83 -1.75
CA LEU A 463 -4.85 -21.87 -0.77
C LEU A 463 -3.42 -21.71 -0.24
N GLY A 464 -2.46 -21.38 -1.10
CA GLY A 464 -1.07 -21.16 -0.67
C GLY A 464 -0.86 -19.92 0.21
N LEU A 465 -1.78 -18.96 0.16
CA LEU A 465 -1.66 -17.67 0.84
C LEU A 465 -2.60 -17.48 2.05
N ARG A 466 -3.68 -18.26 2.18
CA ARG A 466 -4.75 -18.05 3.19
C ARG A 466 -4.31 -18.11 4.66
N ASN A 467 -3.23 -18.81 4.93
CA ASN A 467 -2.64 -18.90 6.27
C ASN A 467 -1.63 -17.78 6.55
N GLY A 468 -1.46 -16.85 5.61
CA GLY A 468 -0.60 -15.69 5.70
C GLY A 468 -0.96 -14.69 6.81
N PRO A 469 -0.22 -13.57 6.86
CA PRO A 469 -0.51 -12.47 7.77
C PRO A 469 -1.96 -11.95 7.66
N GLU A 470 -2.50 -11.45 8.76
CA GLU A 470 -3.83 -10.84 8.77
C GLU A 470 -3.86 -9.50 8.00
N ASP A 471 -2.78 -8.74 8.09
CA ASP A 471 -2.59 -7.47 7.40
C ASP A 471 -1.11 -7.14 7.19
N ALA A 472 -0.85 -6.06 6.46
CA ALA A 472 0.48 -5.50 6.25
C ALA A 472 1.18 -5.12 7.56
N ALA A 473 0.44 -4.79 8.63
CA ALA A 473 1.06 -4.42 9.90
C ALA A 473 1.70 -5.62 10.56
N LEU A 474 1.04 -6.77 10.54
CA LEU A 474 1.60 -8.03 11.02
C LEU A 474 2.84 -8.42 10.22
N MET A 475 2.79 -8.29 8.89
CA MET A 475 3.92 -8.54 8.00
C MET A 475 5.13 -7.63 8.30
N MET A 476 4.90 -6.35 8.60
CA MET A 476 5.97 -5.38 8.85
C MET A 476 6.52 -5.44 10.28
N ARG A 477 5.71 -5.78 11.28
CA ARG A 477 6.09 -5.74 12.71
C ARG A 477 6.74 -7.03 13.20
N ARG A 478 6.27 -8.21 12.76
CA ARG A 478 6.87 -9.48 13.16
C ARG A 478 8.15 -9.72 12.36
N ALA A 479 9.30 -9.48 12.98
CA ALA A 479 10.51 -10.21 12.63
C ALA A 479 10.88 -11.14 13.78
N PRO A 480 11.38 -12.35 13.49
CA PRO A 480 11.69 -12.89 12.16
C PRO A 480 10.47 -13.56 11.49
N LEU A 481 10.55 -13.81 10.17
CA LEU A 481 9.55 -14.46 9.31
C LEU A 481 9.22 -15.92 9.69
N ALA A 482 9.70 -16.41 10.83
CA ALA A 482 9.40 -17.75 11.32
C ALA A 482 7.89 -17.86 11.62
N GLY A 483 7.17 -18.59 10.76
CA GLY A 483 5.75 -18.84 10.95
C GLY A 483 4.83 -17.78 10.33
N LEU A 484 5.09 -17.33 9.10
CA LEU A 484 4.10 -16.59 8.31
C LEU A 484 2.81 -17.41 8.04
N GLY A 485 2.82 -18.72 8.31
CA GLY A 485 1.72 -19.64 7.99
C GLY A 485 1.57 -19.93 6.50
N LEU A 486 2.30 -19.24 5.64
CA LEU A 486 2.39 -19.49 4.20
C LEU A 486 3.13 -20.80 3.90
N GLY A 487 2.88 -21.35 2.71
CA GLY A 487 3.69 -22.45 2.16
C GLY A 487 2.98 -23.79 2.04
N ASP A 488 1.65 -23.81 2.11
CA ASP A 488 0.87 -24.93 1.57
C ASP A 488 0.88 -24.86 0.04
N LEU A 489 1.83 -25.56 -0.57
CA LEU A 489 2.08 -25.49 -2.02
C LEU A 489 1.37 -26.61 -2.79
N ALA A 490 0.60 -27.49 -2.12
CA ALA A 490 0.07 -28.71 -2.72
C ALA A 490 -0.77 -28.42 -3.97
N ALA A 491 -1.69 -27.45 -3.89
CA ALA A 491 -2.54 -27.05 -5.02
C ALA A 491 -1.73 -26.45 -6.19
N LEU A 492 -0.70 -25.65 -5.90
CA LEU A 492 0.16 -25.05 -6.94
C LEU A 492 1.03 -26.11 -7.61
N ASP A 493 1.63 -27.00 -6.82
CA ASP A 493 2.41 -28.14 -7.31
C ASP A 493 1.55 -29.09 -8.16
N TRP A 494 0.27 -29.25 -7.83
CA TRP A 494 -0.69 -29.97 -8.66
C TRP A 494 -0.90 -29.28 -10.01
N VAL A 495 -1.21 -27.97 -10.02
CA VAL A 495 -1.44 -27.22 -11.28
C VAL A 495 -0.20 -27.22 -12.17
N ALA A 496 0.99 -27.12 -11.59
CA ALA A 496 2.27 -27.13 -12.29
C ALA A 496 2.56 -28.48 -12.99
N ARG A 497 2.05 -29.59 -12.45
CA ARG A 497 2.42 -30.95 -12.87
C ARG A 497 1.25 -31.82 -13.34
N ALA A 498 0.06 -31.26 -13.41
CA ALA A 498 -1.14 -31.96 -13.87
C ALA A 498 -0.93 -32.54 -15.29
N LYS A 499 -1.61 -33.65 -15.57
CA LYS A 499 -1.63 -34.30 -16.89
C LYS A 499 -3.09 -34.50 -17.31
N PRO A 500 -3.54 -33.89 -18.43
CA PRO A 500 -2.79 -33.02 -19.35
C PRO A 500 -2.32 -31.72 -18.68
N ALA A 501 -1.25 -31.12 -19.22
CA ALA A 501 -0.65 -29.91 -18.66
C ALA A 501 -1.63 -28.74 -18.67
N SER A 502 -1.73 -28.04 -17.54
CA SER A 502 -2.49 -26.78 -17.45
C SER A 502 -1.83 -25.69 -18.27
N ALA A 503 -2.64 -24.81 -18.88
CA ALA A 503 -2.14 -23.59 -19.52
C ALA A 503 -1.40 -22.65 -18.54
N TYR A 504 -1.62 -22.85 -17.23
CA TYR A 504 -1.02 -22.05 -16.15
C TYR A 504 0.09 -22.78 -15.40
N ALA A 505 0.59 -23.92 -15.92
CA ALA A 505 1.60 -24.73 -15.24
C ALA A 505 2.86 -23.94 -14.87
N GLY A 506 3.40 -23.13 -15.80
CA GLY A 506 4.59 -22.31 -15.54
C GLY A 506 4.37 -21.19 -14.52
N ILE A 507 3.19 -20.56 -14.53
CA ILE A 507 2.80 -19.54 -13.54
C ILE A 507 2.68 -20.20 -12.16
N ALA A 508 1.99 -21.34 -12.05
CA ALA A 508 1.84 -22.04 -10.79
C ALA A 508 3.18 -22.51 -10.19
N ALA A 509 4.10 -23.01 -11.03
CA ALA A 509 5.45 -23.38 -10.59
C ALA A 509 6.24 -22.15 -10.10
N TYR A 510 6.12 -21.01 -10.78
CA TYR A 510 6.77 -19.76 -10.39
C TYR A 510 6.25 -19.25 -9.04
N ASP A 511 4.92 -19.21 -8.87
CA ASP A 511 4.28 -18.74 -7.64
C ASP A 511 4.58 -19.68 -6.47
N ALA A 512 4.61 -21.01 -6.70
CA ALA A 512 5.02 -21.95 -5.66
C ALA A 512 6.45 -21.69 -5.18
N ALA A 513 7.38 -21.44 -6.12
CA ALA A 513 8.76 -21.09 -5.80
C ALA A 513 8.85 -19.75 -5.05
N LEU A 514 8.08 -18.74 -5.48
CA LEU A 514 8.06 -17.43 -4.86
C LEU A 514 7.47 -17.44 -3.45
N ILE A 515 6.33 -18.11 -3.25
CA ILE A 515 5.72 -18.27 -1.92
C ILE A 515 6.70 -18.99 -0.99
N LYS A 516 7.37 -20.04 -1.48
CA LYS A 516 8.43 -20.70 -0.71
C LYS A 516 9.55 -19.74 -0.35
N GLN A 517 10.08 -18.99 -1.32
CA GLN A 517 11.13 -17.98 -1.06
C GLN A 517 10.71 -16.96 0.00
N ILE A 518 9.47 -16.48 -0.04
CA ILE A 518 8.90 -15.53 0.92
C ILE A 518 8.75 -16.16 2.31
N ALA A 519 8.34 -17.43 2.37
CA ALA A 519 8.12 -18.19 3.59
C ALA A 519 9.41 -18.75 4.21
N ALA A 520 10.59 -18.36 3.70
CA ALA A 520 11.87 -18.84 4.20
C ALA A 520 12.02 -18.54 5.70
N PRO A 521 12.26 -19.56 6.55
CA PRO A 521 12.53 -19.32 7.95
C PRO A 521 13.84 -18.55 8.12
N GLN A 522 13.96 -17.82 9.23
CA GLN A 522 15.23 -17.17 9.54
C GLN A 522 16.31 -18.23 9.75
N GLY A 523 17.47 -18.03 9.13
CA GLY A 523 18.57 -19.01 9.18
C GLY A 523 18.27 -20.29 8.39
N ALA A 524 17.34 -20.23 7.42
CA ALA A 524 17.07 -21.34 6.51
C ALA A 524 18.38 -21.93 5.96
N GLU A 525 18.52 -23.25 6.09
CA GLU A 525 19.71 -23.98 5.69
C GLU A 525 19.95 -23.93 4.17
N ALA A 526 21.17 -24.24 3.75
CA ALA A 526 21.53 -24.33 2.34
C ALA A 526 20.61 -25.28 1.53
N SER A 527 20.08 -26.33 2.17
CA SER A 527 19.13 -27.30 1.58
C SER A 527 17.80 -26.63 1.18
N TYR A 528 17.28 -25.74 2.03
CA TYR A 528 16.05 -24.99 1.79
C TYR A 528 16.18 -24.10 0.55
N TRP A 529 17.27 -23.33 0.49
CA TRP A 529 17.54 -22.44 -0.64
C TRP A 529 17.85 -23.18 -1.93
N SER A 530 18.46 -24.37 -1.83
CA SER A 530 18.65 -25.25 -2.98
C SER A 530 17.31 -25.76 -3.55
N ASP A 531 16.33 -26.06 -2.70
CA ASP A 531 14.95 -26.40 -3.13
C ASP A 531 14.24 -25.20 -3.77
N VAL A 532 14.36 -24.00 -3.18
CA VAL A 532 13.85 -22.76 -3.80
C VAL A 532 14.43 -22.56 -5.21
N ALA A 533 15.75 -22.73 -5.37
CA ALA A 533 16.41 -22.64 -6.67
C ALA A 533 15.91 -23.70 -7.65
N ALA A 534 15.72 -24.95 -7.21
CA ALA A 534 15.20 -26.03 -8.04
C ALA A 534 13.79 -25.73 -8.56
N ARG A 535 12.90 -25.22 -7.70
CA ARG A 535 11.53 -24.83 -8.09
C ARG A 535 11.52 -23.69 -9.10
N PHE A 536 12.39 -22.68 -8.96
CA PHE A 536 12.49 -21.62 -9.98
C PHE A 536 13.03 -22.12 -11.32
N ARG A 537 13.94 -23.11 -11.34
CA ARG A 537 14.39 -23.74 -12.60
C ARG A 537 13.28 -24.56 -13.26
N GLU A 538 12.45 -25.26 -12.48
CA GLU A 538 11.25 -25.92 -13.00
C GLU A 538 10.30 -24.90 -13.65
N ALA A 539 10.03 -23.79 -12.96
CA ALA A 539 9.23 -22.70 -13.52
C ALA A 539 9.85 -22.13 -14.80
N GLN A 540 11.15 -21.86 -14.82
CA GLN A 540 11.89 -21.36 -15.99
C GLN A 540 11.68 -22.26 -17.21
N ALA A 541 11.72 -23.60 -17.03
CA ALA A 541 11.54 -24.57 -18.11
C ALA A 541 10.12 -24.59 -18.69
N LEU A 542 9.12 -24.16 -17.92
CA LEU A 542 7.71 -24.07 -18.32
C LEU A 542 7.31 -22.69 -18.85
N LEU A 543 8.14 -21.68 -18.61
CA LEU A 543 7.86 -20.27 -18.90
C LEU A 543 8.58 -19.76 -20.14
N THR A 544 8.08 -18.66 -20.69
CA THR A 544 8.73 -17.93 -21.79
C THR A 544 8.83 -16.43 -21.47
N GLY A 545 9.61 -15.69 -22.26
CA GLY A 545 9.68 -14.23 -22.18
C GLY A 545 10.31 -13.69 -20.88
N PRO A 546 9.89 -12.51 -20.41
CA PRO A 546 10.45 -11.86 -19.22
C PRO A 546 10.31 -12.69 -17.94
N LEU A 547 9.22 -13.44 -17.80
CA LEU A 547 8.97 -14.23 -16.59
C LEU A 547 9.93 -15.42 -16.46
N SER A 548 10.29 -16.06 -17.58
CA SER A 548 11.34 -17.09 -17.60
C SER A 548 12.70 -16.54 -17.16
N LYS A 549 13.07 -15.33 -17.59
CA LYS A 549 14.30 -14.65 -17.14
C LYS A 549 14.26 -14.32 -15.65
N SER A 550 13.13 -13.82 -15.15
CA SER A 550 12.92 -13.56 -13.73
C SER A 550 13.07 -14.84 -12.89
N ALA A 551 12.54 -15.96 -13.37
CA ALA A 551 12.71 -17.27 -12.73
C ALA A 551 14.20 -17.68 -12.68
N GLU A 552 14.93 -17.51 -13.78
CA GLU A 552 16.37 -17.78 -13.85
C GLU A 552 17.18 -16.93 -12.85
N GLU A 553 16.94 -15.62 -12.83
CA GLU A 553 17.63 -14.69 -11.92
C GLU A 553 17.35 -15.05 -10.45
N ARG A 554 16.10 -15.39 -10.11
CA ARG A 554 15.73 -15.82 -8.77
C ARG A 554 16.33 -17.17 -8.40
N ALA A 555 16.43 -18.12 -9.34
CA ALA A 555 17.12 -19.38 -9.11
C ALA A 555 18.60 -19.15 -8.77
N ARG A 556 19.29 -18.29 -9.53
CA ARG A 556 20.69 -17.92 -9.28
C ARG A 556 20.88 -17.24 -7.92
N ALA A 557 20.00 -16.31 -7.56
CA ALA A 557 20.03 -15.65 -6.26
C ALA A 557 19.82 -16.64 -5.11
N ALA A 558 18.90 -17.61 -5.26
CA ALA A 558 18.69 -18.66 -4.27
C ALA A 558 19.91 -19.58 -4.15
N ASP A 559 20.59 -19.92 -5.25
CA ASP A 559 21.87 -20.67 -5.20
C ASP A 559 22.97 -19.89 -4.48
N GLU A 560 23.07 -18.58 -4.70
CA GLU A 560 24.03 -17.72 -4.01
C GLU A 560 23.80 -17.70 -2.51
N ILE A 561 22.55 -17.58 -2.08
CA ILE A 561 22.17 -17.67 -0.66
C ILE A 561 22.48 -19.08 -0.12
N ALA A 562 22.16 -20.13 -0.87
CA ALA A 562 22.48 -21.51 -0.49
C ALA A 562 23.99 -21.72 -0.30
N ARG A 563 24.84 -21.12 -1.13
CA ARG A 563 26.30 -21.17 -0.99
C ARG A 563 26.79 -20.38 0.22
N ALA A 564 26.21 -19.21 0.50
CA ALA A 564 26.57 -18.39 1.64
C ALA A 564 26.11 -18.98 2.99
N ALA A 565 25.11 -19.86 2.97
CA ALA A 565 24.59 -20.56 4.15
C ALA A 565 25.30 -21.89 4.48
N ARG A 566 26.30 -22.29 3.68
CA ARG A 566 27.20 -23.43 3.96
C ARG A 566 28.42 -22.92 4.72
#